data_AF-A0A4U2YTF2-F1
#
_entry.id   AF-A0A4U2YTF2-F1
#
_cell.length_a   1.000
_cell.length_b   1.000
_cell.length_c   1.000
_cell.angle_alpha   90.00
_cell.angle_beta   90.00
_cell.angle_gamma   90.00
#
_symmetry.space_group_name_H-M   'P 1'
#
loop_
_entity.id
_entity.type
_entity.pdbx_description
1 polymer ?
#
loop_
_entity_poly.entity_id
_entity_poly.type
_entity_poly.pdbx_seq_one_letter_code
_entity_poly.pdbx_strand_id
1 'polypeptide(L)'
;MTGNEMGPLVREDIRAVLASFGVSSAFRAIDVDPSEEVFLLASPDFERLDPDRVALAIMRVLPNTKVWVTEVHPAWETEPL
;
A
#
# COMPACT_ATOMS: atom_id res chain seq x y z
N MET A 1 -2.26 11.10 20.26
CA MET A 1 -1.49 10.64 19.10
C MET A 1 -2.50 10.39 18.00
N THR A 2 -2.67 11.37 17.12
CA THR A 2 -3.63 11.34 16.00
C THR A 2 -3.02 10.54 14.85
N GLY A 3 -3.84 9.69 14.24
CA GLY A 3 -3.45 8.77 13.16
C GLY A 3 -2.71 9.49 12.04
N ASN A 4 -1.71 8.80 11.49
CA ASN A 4 -0.90 9.30 10.40
C ASN A 4 -1.77 9.33 9.13
N GLU A 5 -2.48 10.43 8.91
CA GLU A 5 -3.30 10.64 7.71
C GLU A 5 -2.37 10.80 6.50
N MET A 6 -2.43 9.84 5.57
CA MET A 6 -1.73 9.93 4.30
C MET A 6 -2.33 11.08 3.48
N GLY A 7 -1.51 12.07 3.13
CA GLY A 7 -1.96 13.22 2.35
C GLY A 7 -2.52 12.83 0.97
N PRO A 8 -3.47 13.58 0.40
CA PRO A 8 -4.12 13.24 -0.88
C PRO A 8 -3.16 13.01 -2.04
N LEU A 9 -2.11 13.84 -2.16
CA LEU A 9 -1.11 13.72 -3.23
C LEU A 9 -0.30 12.43 -3.14
N VAL A 10 0.07 12.03 -1.93
CA VAL A 10 0.80 10.78 -1.67
C VAL A 10 -0.05 9.56 -2.05
N ARG A 11 -1.35 9.61 -1.76
CA ARG A 11 -2.31 8.58 -2.13
C ARG A 11 -2.45 8.46 -3.66
N GLU A 12 -2.48 9.57 -4.38
CA GLU A 12 -2.50 9.59 -5.86
C GLU A 12 -1.20 9.03 -6.45
N ASP A 13 -0.04 9.40 -5.91
CA ASP A 13 1.25 8.90 -6.36
C ASP A 13 1.37 7.37 -6.16
N ILE A 14 0.91 6.85 -5.02
CA ILE A 14 0.91 5.40 -4.76
C ILE A 14 -0.04 4.67 -5.71
N ARG A 15 -1.24 5.22 -5.97
CA ARG A 15 -2.16 4.67 -6.98
C ARG A 15 -1.51 4.62 -8.36
N ALA A 16 -0.79 5.68 -8.75
CA ALA A 16 -0.08 5.72 -10.03
C ALA A 16 1.02 4.65 -10.12
N VAL A 17 1.77 4.45 -9.03
CA VAL A 17 2.75 3.37 -8.92
C VAL A 17 2.07 2.01 -9.08
N LEU A 18 1.03 1.72 -8.30
CA LEU A 18 0.29 0.45 -8.36
C LEU A 18 -0.31 0.19 -9.74
N ALA A 19 -0.90 1.21 -10.37
CA ALA A 19 -1.44 1.10 -11.73
C ALA A 19 -0.36 0.74 -12.77
N SER A 20 0.89 1.19 -12.58
CA SER A 20 2.01 0.81 -13.47
C SER A 20 2.39 -0.68 -13.38
N PHE A 21 1.99 -1.36 -12.29
CA PHE A 21 2.12 -2.81 -12.12
C PHE A 21 0.84 -3.57 -12.53
N GLY A 22 -0.18 -2.89 -13.06
CA GLY A 22 -1.44 -3.50 -13.47
C GLY A 22 -2.43 -3.73 -12.33
N VAL A 23 -2.16 -3.20 -11.13
CA VAL A 23 -3.06 -3.29 -9.98
C VAL A 23 -4.22 -2.30 -10.17
N SER A 24 -5.45 -2.82 -10.16
CA SER A 24 -6.65 -2.02 -10.42
C SER A 24 -7.32 -1.49 -9.16
N SER A 25 -7.11 -2.17 -8.03
CA SER A 25 -7.67 -1.80 -6.73
C SER A 25 -6.71 -2.20 -5.62
N ALA A 26 -6.61 -1.35 -4.59
CA ALA A 26 -5.78 -1.59 -3.43
C ALA A 26 -6.40 -0.94 -2.20
N PHE A 27 -6.12 -1.51 -1.03
CA PHE A 27 -6.53 -0.97 0.26
C PHE A 27 -5.30 -0.71 1.11
N ARG A 28 -5.40 0.27 2.00
CA ARG A 28 -4.42 0.58 3.03
C ARG A 28 -4.92 0.03 4.36
N ALA A 29 -4.08 -0.67 5.10
CA ALA A 29 -4.38 -1.00 6.50
C ALA A 29 -4.20 0.25 7.38
N ILE A 30 -5.20 0.57 8.22
CA ILE A 30 -5.17 1.77 9.09
C ILE A 30 -4.78 1.46 10.54
N ASP A 31 -4.78 0.19 10.93
CA ASP A 31 -4.42 -0.28 12.27
C ASP A 31 -3.04 -0.97 12.26
N VAL A 32 -2.04 -0.26 11.77
CA VAL A 32 -0.63 -0.70 11.70
C VAL A 32 0.28 0.32 12.39
N ASP A 33 1.51 -0.10 12.71
CA ASP A 33 2.49 0.79 13.34
C ASP A 33 2.71 2.06 12.48
N PRO A 34 2.83 3.27 13.08
CA PRO A 34 2.95 4.52 12.32
C PRO A 34 4.17 4.61 11.39
N SER A 35 5.19 3.77 11.61
CA SER A 35 6.38 3.66 10.76
C SER A 35 6.19 2.71 9.56
N GLU A 36 5.03 2.06 9.47
CA GLU A 36 4.71 1.05 8.48
C GLU A 36 3.49 1.45 7.66
N GLU A 37 3.53 1.09 6.37
CA GLU A 37 2.41 1.21 5.44
C GLU A 37 2.18 -0.15 4.80
N VAL A 38 0.98 -0.68 4.98
CA VAL A 38 0.61 -2.01 4.46
C VAL A 38 -0.46 -1.83 3.38
N PHE A 39 -0.11 -2.26 2.17
CA PHE A 39 -0.98 -2.25 1.01
C PHE A 39 -1.52 -3.65 0.77
N LEU A 40 -2.84 -3.74 0.74
CA LEU A 40 -3.60 -4.97 0.55
C LEU A 40 -4.11 -4.99 -0.89
N LEU A 41 -3.65 -5.98 -1.65
CA LEU A 41 -3.99 -6.18 -3.05
C LEU A 41 -4.88 -7.41 -3.18
N ALA A 42 -5.76 -7.45 -4.17
CA ALA A 42 -6.52 -8.67 -4.44
C ALA A 42 -5.56 -9.82 -4.84
N SER A 43 -5.88 -11.06 -4.44
CA SER A 43 -5.15 -12.28 -4.81
C SER A 43 -4.71 -12.32 -6.29
N PRO A 44 -5.60 -12.07 -7.27
CA PRO A 44 -5.22 -12.12 -8.67
C PRO A 44 -4.22 -11.03 -9.08
N ASP A 45 -4.21 -9.89 -8.40
CA ASP A 45 -3.23 -8.82 -8.65
C ASP A 45 -1.89 -9.20 -8.02
N PHE A 46 -1.91 -9.75 -6.79
CA PHE A 46 -0.72 -10.16 -6.04
C PHE A 46 0.04 -11.31 -6.71
N GLU A 47 -0.65 -12.36 -7.17
CA GLU A 47 -0.03 -13.52 -7.84
C GLU A 47 0.69 -13.17 -9.14
N ARG A 48 0.37 -12.00 -9.73
CA ARG A 48 0.86 -11.58 -11.05
C ARG A 48 2.00 -10.57 -10.98
N LEU A 49 2.38 -10.14 -9.78
CA LEU A 49 3.43 -9.14 -9.56
C LEU A 49 4.53 -9.64 -8.63
N ASP A 50 5.65 -8.93 -8.67
CA ASP A 50 6.75 -9.09 -7.72
C ASP A 50 6.52 -8.12 -6.56
N PRO A 51 6.11 -8.58 -5.36
CA PRO A 51 5.72 -7.71 -4.25
C PRO A 51 6.89 -6.88 -3.73
N ASP A 52 8.12 -7.38 -3.80
CA ASP A 52 9.31 -6.64 -3.37
C ASP A 52 9.56 -5.47 -4.32
N ARG A 53 9.38 -5.66 -5.63
CA ARG A 53 9.51 -4.58 -6.62
C ARG A 53 8.43 -3.51 -6.45
N VAL A 54 7.21 -3.91 -6.11
CA VAL A 54 6.13 -2.95 -5.82
C VAL A 54 6.45 -2.16 -4.55
N ALA A 55 6.85 -2.85 -3.47
CA ALA A 55 7.22 -2.20 -2.21
C ALA A 55 8.37 -1.20 -2.41
N LEU A 56 9.41 -1.58 -3.15
CA LEU A 56 10.53 -0.69 -3.49
C LEU A 56 10.11 0.52 -4.32
N ALA A 57 9.14 0.36 -5.23
CA ALA A 57 8.61 1.48 -6.01
C ALA A 57 7.82 2.46 -5.12
N ILE A 58 7.00 1.93 -4.21
CA ILE A 58 6.22 2.74 -3.26
C ILE A 58 7.14 3.48 -2.26
N MET A 59 8.21 2.84 -1.78
CA MET A 59 9.19 3.48 -0.88
C MET A 59 9.86 4.73 -1.48
N ARG A 60 9.82 4.92 -2.81
CA ARG A 60 10.30 6.16 -3.45
C ARG A 60 9.35 7.34 -3.22
N VAL A 61 8.07 7.06 -3.03
CA VAL A 61 7.01 8.04 -2.74
C VAL A 61 6.88 8.26 -1.22
N LEU A 62 7.09 7.21 -0.44
CA LEU A 62 7.06 7.21 1.02
C LEU A 62 8.46 6.99 1.61
N PRO A 63 9.38 7.96 1.46
CA PRO A 63 10.71 7.82 2.03
C PRO A 63 10.60 7.79 3.56
N ASN A 64 11.29 6.85 4.20
CA ASN A 64 11.31 6.59 5.65
C ASN A 64 10.13 5.78 6.21
N THR A 65 9.34 5.15 5.35
CA THR A 65 8.27 4.25 5.77
C THR A 65 8.59 2.82 5.34
N LYS A 66 8.39 1.85 6.23
CA LYS A 66 8.45 0.44 5.84
C LYS A 66 7.19 0.10 5.07
N VAL A 67 7.34 -0.50 3.90
CA VAL A 67 6.22 -0.82 3.02
C VAL A 67 6.06 -2.32 2.92
N TRP A 68 4.84 -2.79 3.13
CA TRP A 68 4.44 -4.18 2.93
C TRP A 68 3.36 -4.24 1.85
N VAL A 69 3.48 -5.21 0.95
CA VAL A 69 2.46 -5.51 -0.06
C VAL A 69 2.01 -6.94 0.21
N THR A 70 0.71 -7.15 0.41
CA THR A 70 0.16 -8.46 0.80
C THR A 70 -1.24 -8.66 0.24
N GLU A 71 -1.68 -9.91 0.19
CA GLU A 71 -2.90 -10.36 -0.51
C GLU A 71 -4.21 -10.15 0.27
N VAL A 72 -4.17 -10.07 1.61
CA VAL A 72 -5.23 -9.66 2.56
C VAL A 72 -4.92 -10.29 3.91
N HIS A 73 -5.12 -9.55 5.00
CA HIS A 73 -5.16 -10.10 6.35
C HIS A 73 -6.49 -9.73 7.03
N PRO A 74 -7.29 -10.68 7.52
CA PRO A 74 -8.68 -10.43 7.93
C PRO A 74 -8.83 -9.65 9.25
N ALA A 75 -7.73 -9.35 9.94
CA ALA A 75 -7.77 -8.69 11.25
C ALA A 75 -7.53 -7.17 11.22
N TRP A 76 -7.14 -6.59 10.07
CA TRP A 76 -6.86 -5.16 9.98
C TRP A 76 -8.08 -4.38 9.51
N GLU A 77 -8.31 -3.21 10.12
CA GLU A 77 -9.15 -2.20 9.51
C GLU A 77 -8.47 -1.65 8.25
N THR A 78 -9.25 -1.43 7.21
CA THR A 78 -8.73 -1.01 5.90
C THR A 78 -9.53 0.13 5.31
N GLU A 79 -8.85 1.01 4.59
CA GLU A 79 -9.48 2.04 3.76
C GLU A 79 -9.07 1.86 2.30
N PRO A 80 -9.93 2.22 1.33
CA PRO A 80 -9.50 2.31 -0.06
C PRO A 80 -8.32 3.27 -0.18
N LEU A 81 -7.25 2.85 -0.86
CA LEU A 81 -6.33 3.83 -1.44
C LEU A 81 -7.10 4.66 -2.42
#